data_AF-A0A1G1I139-F1
#
_entry.id   AF-A0A1G1I139-F1
#
_cell.length_a   1.000
_cell.length_b   1.000
_cell.length_c   1.000
_cell.angle_alpha   90.00
_cell.angle_beta   90.00
_cell.angle_gamma   90.00
#
_symmetry.space_group_name_H-M   'P 1'
#
loop_
_entity.id
_entity.type
_entity.pdbx_description
1 polymer ?
#
loop_
_entity_poly.entity_id
_entity_poly.type
_entity_poly.pdbx_seq_one_letter_code
_entity_poly.pdbx_strand_id
1 'polypeptide(L)'
;MNRLSNIATSRDLPCRRRRLARAAAIAGLAGLMGCGSGGGGTPIGDLICRGQGVVVGGKVTFVKRLYSPQGLTGERIIKPVRYGAVEIVREVDGSVVATTFTDKNGSYCTDIPTLTSFSTVYPRVASRTDPQKFKIVVTSDNVELYSRPGDPFDASKPGVNKRDFPLPLMVQLSGGVAYPFSGAFNIMDVLTTGAEKAVALTGQAPAEQLYGVWRPGTFFGDGTFGTYFGGDEQTGDAFIVLSGGDGGGPDNGDHDEYDDDVILHEFGHFMAYSFSKPAEIGGAHYLNDNSQDIRLAWSEGWATFLSAAIRESPVMVNTYAGDPGSPNRGLSYAFDIEKPYSAVLTGIGTPLEDYGTYTTSEIAVAAVLWDLLDGYGEGGDVSAEGLQRVWQIMSRFRTVPPPTGTLESFAGYFKDLFGPTSFSNFATTATLRKIEFVPDAYESRPDDVMVSAPDAGLAPTCHTLYPAGDVDYVKFTVDVPRSVKVETFNLSNGADTFLQIVNATGAVVVVSTVKVENDDAAIPKTVQLGVCNRAVPLPAFYRDMGVNNGERLASTVVFDAQPGPYYARVTASLKGPSAGAGTMGSYGLLVTLEAPLP
;
A
#
# COMPACT_ATOMS: atom_id res chain seq x y z
N MET A 1 -10.14 -15.57 6.28
CA MET A 1 -10.33 -14.17 5.83
C MET A 1 -8.95 -13.54 5.97
N ASN A 2 -8.24 -13.39 4.85
CA ASN A 2 -6.85 -12.94 4.84
C ASN A 2 -6.86 -11.43 4.60
N ARG A 3 -6.71 -10.66 5.67
CA ARG A 3 -6.60 -9.19 5.64
C ARG A 3 -5.16 -8.82 6.04
N LEU A 4 -4.49 -7.95 5.30
CA LEU A 4 -3.14 -7.47 5.66
C LEU A 4 -3.16 -6.24 6.55
N SER A 5 -4.20 -5.42 6.45
CA SER A 5 -4.33 -4.20 7.23
C SER A 5 -5.76 -3.66 7.09
N ASN A 6 -6.16 -2.73 7.96
CA ASN A 6 -7.37 -1.94 7.75
C ASN A 6 -6.96 -0.47 7.78
N ILE A 7 -6.95 0.22 6.65
CA ILE A 7 -6.82 1.68 6.65
C ILE A 7 -8.12 2.28 7.19
N ALA A 8 -8.06 2.95 8.34
CA ALA A 8 -9.15 3.78 8.83
C ALA A 8 -9.02 5.21 8.29
N THR A 9 -9.44 5.44 7.05
CA THR A 9 -9.75 6.79 6.54
C THR A 9 -11.19 7.17 6.89
N SER A 10 -11.53 7.15 8.18
CA SER A 10 -12.71 7.89 8.63
C SER A 10 -12.25 9.27 9.13
N ARG A 11 -12.80 10.32 8.49
CA ARG A 11 -12.75 11.71 8.99
C ARG A 11 -13.38 11.88 10.38
N ASP A 12 -13.89 10.80 10.98
CA ASP A 12 -14.48 10.78 12.31
C ASP A 12 -14.19 9.42 12.97
N LEU A 13 -13.15 9.39 13.82
CA LEU A 13 -13.16 8.59 15.04
C LEU A 13 -12.73 9.49 16.20
N PRO A 14 -13.36 9.35 17.37
CA PRO A 14 -13.31 10.33 18.43
C PRO A 14 -11.98 10.21 19.16
N CYS A 15 -10.98 10.97 18.72
CA CYS A 15 -10.00 11.53 19.64
C CYS A 15 -10.79 12.36 20.65
N ARG A 16 -11.29 11.69 21.70
CA ARG A 16 -11.87 12.32 22.88
C ARG A 16 -10.87 13.38 23.31
N ARG A 17 -11.30 14.62 23.13
CA ARG A 17 -10.79 15.86 23.73
C ARG A 17 -10.12 15.57 25.08
N ARG A 18 -8.84 15.27 25.07
CA ARG A 18 -7.92 15.65 26.13
C ARG A 18 -6.96 16.56 25.42
N ARG A 19 -7.05 17.83 25.81
CA ARG A 19 -6.15 18.90 25.41
C ARG A 19 -4.77 18.30 25.20
N LEU A 20 -4.21 18.49 24.00
CA LEU A 20 -2.78 18.48 23.75
C LEU A 20 -2.16 19.45 24.76
N ALA A 21 -1.93 18.95 25.97
CA ALA A 21 -1.08 19.59 26.93
C ALA A 21 0.29 19.44 26.31
N ARG A 22 0.76 20.52 25.71
CA ARG A 22 2.14 20.74 25.29
C ARG A 22 3.07 20.01 26.27
N ALA A 23 3.53 18.82 25.90
CA ALA A 23 4.79 18.34 26.43
C ALA A 23 5.80 19.32 25.87
N ALA A 24 6.29 20.19 26.75
CA ALA A 24 7.28 21.19 26.40
C ALA A 24 8.41 20.46 25.66
N ALA A 25 8.55 20.77 24.37
CA ALA A 25 9.84 20.74 23.73
C ALA A 25 10.75 21.55 24.65
N ILE A 26 11.64 20.87 25.38
CA ILE A 26 12.78 21.54 25.99
C ILE A 26 13.66 21.92 24.80
N ALA A 27 13.33 23.06 24.19
CA ALA A 27 14.22 23.81 23.34
C ALA A 27 15.34 24.32 24.26
N GLY A 28 16.36 23.49 24.46
CA GLY A 28 17.63 23.95 24.98
C GLY A 28 18.21 24.94 23.98
N LEU A 29 18.39 26.19 24.41
CA LEU A 29 19.07 27.24 23.66
C LEU A 29 20.38 26.67 23.05
N ALA A 30 20.41 26.55 21.73
CA ALA A 30 21.63 26.29 20.99
C ALA A 30 22.51 27.54 21.05
N GLY A 31 23.54 27.51 21.90
CA GLY A 31 24.67 28.42 21.80
C GLY A 31 25.43 28.09 20.52
N LEU A 32 25.33 28.97 19.53
CA LEU A 32 26.18 28.99 18.35
C LEU A 32 27.65 29.11 18.76
N MET A 33 28.45 28.07 18.48
CA MET A 33 29.83 28.22 18.04
C MET A 33 30.07 27.23 16.90
N GLY A 34 30.08 27.77 15.68
CA GLY A 34 30.60 27.07 14.52
C GLY A 34 32.13 27.12 14.51
N CYS A 35 32.75 26.02 14.06
CA CYS A 35 33.49 25.93 12.79
C CYS A 35 34.50 24.78 12.86
N GLY A 36 34.45 23.85 11.91
CA GLY A 36 35.40 22.74 11.82
C GLY A 36 35.11 21.75 10.71
N SER A 37 35.33 22.20 9.46
CA SER A 37 35.44 21.40 8.24
C SER A 37 36.37 20.18 8.40
N GLY A 38 36.00 19.03 7.79
CA GLY A 38 36.99 17.99 7.48
C GLY A 38 36.44 16.60 7.13
N GLY A 39 36.34 16.32 5.82
CA GLY A 39 36.79 15.04 5.27
C GLY A 39 35.78 13.90 5.16
N GLY A 40 35.25 13.71 3.95
CA GLY A 40 34.79 12.40 3.50
C GLY A 40 35.97 11.42 3.51
N GLY A 41 35.88 10.41 4.37
CA GLY A 41 36.79 9.28 4.42
C GLY A 41 36.05 8.13 5.08
N THR A 42 35.89 7.03 4.35
CA THR A 42 35.36 5.77 4.85
C THR A 42 36.19 5.26 6.03
N PRO A 43 35.63 5.03 7.22
CA PRO A 43 36.30 4.26 8.25
C PRO A 43 35.78 2.82 8.20
N ILE A 44 36.64 1.93 7.72
CA ILE A 44 36.60 0.52 8.06
C ILE A 44 37.13 0.43 9.49
N GLY A 45 36.37 -0.14 10.42
CA GLY A 45 36.90 -0.68 11.68
C GLY A 45 36.77 0.19 12.94
N ASP A 46 37.31 1.40 12.99
CA ASP A 46 37.44 2.13 14.27
C ASP A 46 37.05 3.61 14.14
N LEU A 47 35.86 3.98 14.62
CA LEU A 47 35.58 5.37 14.95
C LEU A 47 36.48 5.75 16.14
N ILE A 48 37.67 6.31 15.87
CA ILE A 48 38.48 6.90 16.94
C ILE A 48 37.75 8.16 17.40
N CYS A 49 37.00 8.03 18.49
CA CYS A 49 36.47 9.16 19.23
C CYS A 49 37.60 10.07 19.69
N ARG A 50 37.71 11.27 19.11
CA ARG A 50 38.75 12.27 19.41
C ARG A 50 38.11 13.53 19.95
N GLY A 51 38.69 14.09 21.00
CA GLY A 51 38.30 15.36 21.59
C GLY A 51 39.25 15.74 22.73
N GLN A 52 39.20 17.01 23.16
CA GLN A 52 40.05 17.54 24.24
C GLN A 52 39.33 17.55 25.60
N GLY A 53 38.03 17.23 25.63
CA GLY A 53 37.19 17.22 26.82
C GLY A 53 36.86 15.81 27.33
N VAL A 54 35.67 15.65 27.90
CA VAL A 54 35.10 14.33 28.19
C VAL A 54 34.46 13.81 26.90
N VAL A 55 35.09 12.83 26.27
CA VAL A 55 34.59 12.21 25.04
C VAL A 55 33.80 10.98 25.43
N VAL A 56 32.61 10.80 24.89
CA VAL A 56 31.81 9.58 25.03
C VAL A 56 31.40 9.07 23.67
N GLY A 57 31.54 7.76 23.47
CA GLY A 57 31.16 7.14 22.22
C GLY A 57 31.19 5.63 22.29
N GLY A 58 30.70 4.98 21.25
CA GLY A 58 30.58 3.52 21.20
C GLY A 58 29.64 3.12 20.08
N LYS A 59 29.14 1.88 20.16
CA LYS A 59 28.21 1.32 19.18
C LYS A 59 26.88 0.97 19.82
N VAL A 60 25.78 1.35 19.19
CA VAL A 60 24.42 0.94 19.56
C VAL A 60 23.95 -0.14 18.59
N THR A 61 23.51 -1.27 19.13
CA THR A 61 22.97 -2.39 18.37
C THR A 61 21.69 -2.92 18.99
N PHE A 62 20.87 -3.61 18.22
CA PHE A 62 19.66 -4.30 18.67
C PHE A 62 19.60 -5.73 18.13
N VAL A 63 18.83 -6.58 18.81
CA VAL A 63 18.56 -7.94 18.36
C VAL A 63 17.38 -7.94 17.41
N LYS A 64 17.57 -8.43 16.18
CA LYS A 64 16.50 -8.69 15.22
C LYS A 64 16.16 -10.18 15.22
N ARG A 65 14.86 -10.50 15.22
CA ARG A 65 14.37 -11.86 14.94
C ARG A 65 14.26 -12.07 13.43
N LEU A 66 14.63 -13.25 12.95
CA LEU A 66 14.50 -13.60 11.54
C LEU A 66 13.26 -14.46 11.30
N TYR A 67 12.62 -14.24 10.16
CA TYR A 67 11.48 -15.01 9.69
C TYR A 67 11.78 -15.67 8.34
N SER A 68 11.00 -16.70 8.04
CA SER A 68 10.88 -17.33 6.72
C SER A 68 9.40 -17.26 6.30
N PRO A 69 9.03 -17.78 5.12
CA PRO A 69 7.61 -17.89 4.74
C PRO A 69 6.75 -18.72 5.71
N GLN A 70 7.37 -19.47 6.63
CA GLN A 70 6.69 -20.25 7.67
C GLN A 70 6.55 -19.49 9.00
N GLY A 71 7.06 -18.26 9.09
CA GLY A 71 7.05 -17.42 10.27
C GLY A 71 8.41 -17.23 10.91
N LEU A 72 8.42 -16.84 12.18
CA LEU A 72 9.65 -16.69 12.96
C LEU A 72 10.45 -18.01 12.97
N THR A 73 11.76 -17.90 12.75
CA THR A 73 12.68 -19.04 12.66
C THR A 73 13.34 -19.39 13.99
N GLY A 74 13.26 -18.50 14.97
CA GLY A 74 14.05 -18.56 16.22
C GLY A 74 15.49 -18.06 16.06
N GLU A 75 15.95 -17.81 14.83
CA GLU A 75 17.26 -17.22 14.57
C GLU A 75 17.27 -15.73 14.91
N ARG A 76 18.41 -15.25 15.42
CA ARG A 76 18.59 -13.88 15.90
C ARG A 76 19.89 -13.31 15.37
N ILE A 77 19.84 -12.08 14.88
CA ILE A 77 21.02 -11.35 14.43
C ILE A 77 21.14 -10.02 15.17
N ILE A 78 22.36 -9.50 15.26
CA ILE A 78 22.64 -8.19 15.85
C ILE A 78 22.74 -7.16 14.72
N LYS A 79 21.85 -6.16 14.71
CA LYS A 79 21.86 -5.05 13.76
C LYS A 79 22.26 -3.74 14.44
N PRO A 80 22.89 -2.79 13.73
CA PRO A 80 23.15 -1.46 14.25
C PRO A 80 21.84 -0.66 14.38
N VAL A 81 21.73 0.17 15.42
CA VAL A 81 20.71 1.22 15.45
C VAL A 81 21.20 2.36 14.58
N ARG A 82 20.62 2.55 13.38
CA ARG A 82 21.06 3.56 12.41
C ARG A 82 20.45 4.93 12.69
N TYR A 83 21.26 5.99 12.64
CA TYR A 83 20.83 7.39 12.82
C TYR A 83 20.04 7.67 14.11
N GLY A 84 20.10 6.78 15.11
CA GLY A 84 19.31 6.86 16.33
C GLY A 84 19.88 7.87 17.32
N ALA A 85 19.00 8.54 18.06
CA ALA A 85 19.38 9.51 19.07
C ALA A 85 20.09 8.86 20.26
N VAL A 86 21.21 9.46 20.66
CA VAL A 86 21.95 9.16 21.89
C VAL A 86 22.07 10.44 22.71
N GLU A 87 21.48 10.43 23.88
CA GLU A 87 21.49 11.55 24.83
C GLU A 87 22.44 11.24 25.96
N ILE A 88 23.26 12.21 26.37
CA ILE A 88 24.09 12.10 27.56
C ILE A 88 23.34 12.76 28.71
N VAL A 89 22.97 11.99 29.72
CA VAL A 89 22.03 12.38 30.77
C VAL A 89 22.73 12.42 32.12
N ARG A 90 22.51 13.47 32.91
CA ARG A 90 22.98 13.52 34.30
C ARG A 90 22.16 12.58 35.17
N GLU A 91 22.85 11.81 36.01
CA GLU A 91 22.20 10.88 36.94
C GLU A 91 21.40 11.61 38.02
N VAL A 92 21.89 12.76 38.50
CA VAL A 92 21.29 13.47 39.65
C VAL A 92 19.88 14.01 39.37
N ASP A 93 19.63 14.50 38.15
CA ASP A 93 18.43 15.27 37.82
C ASP A 93 17.77 14.87 36.50
N GLY A 94 18.34 13.89 35.79
CA GLY A 94 17.83 13.41 34.50
C GLY A 94 17.95 14.41 33.36
N SER A 95 18.67 15.52 33.53
CA SER A 95 18.85 16.53 32.48
C SER A 95 19.83 16.07 31.40
N VAL A 96 19.51 16.40 30.14
CA VAL A 96 20.35 16.08 28.98
C VAL A 96 21.47 17.13 28.87
N VAL A 97 22.72 16.68 28.87
CA VAL A 97 23.94 17.48 28.76
C VAL A 97 24.39 17.61 27.30
N ALA A 98 24.17 16.57 26.51
CA ALA A 98 24.46 16.56 25.08
C ALA A 98 23.54 15.59 24.35
N THR A 99 23.34 15.82 23.06
CA THR A 99 22.66 14.89 22.16
C THR A 99 23.53 14.69 20.93
N THR A 100 23.68 13.44 20.54
CA THR A 100 24.34 13.02 19.30
C THR A 100 23.50 11.94 18.64
N PHE A 101 23.90 11.49 17.46
CA PHE A 101 23.20 10.44 16.72
C PHE A 101 24.20 9.37 16.28
N THR A 102 23.72 8.14 16.16
CA THR A 102 24.53 7.08 15.58
C THR A 102 24.71 7.30 14.07
N ASP A 103 25.79 6.78 13.50
CA ASP A 103 25.95 6.69 12.06
C ASP A 103 25.20 5.46 11.49
N LYS A 104 25.35 5.21 10.19
CA LYS A 104 24.77 4.04 9.50
C LYS A 104 25.26 2.68 10.05
N ASN A 105 26.36 2.67 10.80
CA ASN A 105 26.94 1.48 11.41
C ASN A 105 26.59 1.39 12.90
N GLY A 106 25.77 2.30 13.43
CA GLY A 106 25.41 2.34 14.85
C GLY A 106 26.46 2.99 15.74
N SER A 107 27.53 3.55 15.18
CA SER A 107 28.59 4.19 15.96
C SER A 107 28.20 5.62 16.31
N TYR A 108 28.42 6.05 17.54
CA TYR A 108 28.20 7.43 17.97
C TYR A 108 29.43 7.96 18.70
N CYS A 109 29.59 9.28 18.65
CA CYS A 109 30.61 9.97 19.41
C CYS A 109 30.17 11.41 19.71
N THR A 110 30.46 11.89 20.91
CA THR A 110 30.27 13.30 21.27
C THR A 110 31.23 13.73 22.36
N ASP A 111 31.63 14.99 22.30
CA ASP A 111 32.26 15.69 23.42
C ASP A 111 31.18 16.22 24.35
N ILE A 112 31.44 16.18 25.66
CA ILE A 112 30.66 16.88 26.68
C ILE A 112 31.57 17.76 27.56
N PRO A 113 31.05 18.84 28.15
CA PRO A 113 31.80 19.64 29.10
C PRO A 113 32.23 18.82 30.32
N THR A 114 33.41 19.12 30.86
CA THR A 114 33.79 18.60 32.18
C THR A 114 32.83 19.13 33.25
N LEU A 115 32.25 18.23 34.03
CA LEU A 115 31.28 18.58 35.06
C LEU A 115 31.97 18.63 36.42
N THR A 116 31.94 19.77 37.09
CA THR A 116 32.60 19.98 38.39
C THR A 116 31.70 19.67 39.60
N SER A 117 30.42 19.40 39.37
CA SER A 117 29.44 19.00 40.38
C SER A 117 28.42 18.06 39.73
N PHE A 118 28.01 17.02 40.46
CA PHE A 118 27.11 15.98 39.96
C PHE A 118 27.58 15.42 38.60
N SER A 119 28.84 15.01 38.56
CA SER A 119 29.55 14.65 37.34
C SER A 119 29.18 13.27 36.79
N THR A 120 28.40 12.47 37.52
CA THR A 120 27.93 11.19 37.00
C THR A 120 26.89 11.39 35.91
N VAL A 121 27.20 10.87 34.74
CA VAL A 121 26.34 10.88 33.56
C VAL A 121 26.21 9.47 33.00
N TYR A 122 25.16 9.20 32.24
CA TYR A 122 25.01 7.98 31.45
C TYR A 122 24.53 8.33 30.05
N PRO A 123 24.96 7.60 29.01
CA PRO A 123 24.37 7.73 27.70
C PRO A 123 23.01 7.00 27.69
N ARG A 124 22.02 7.51 26.96
CA ARG A 124 20.67 6.95 26.78
C ARG A 124 20.34 6.95 25.30
N VAL A 125 20.06 5.77 24.74
CA VAL A 125 19.51 5.68 23.38
C VAL A 125 17.99 5.85 23.43
N ALA A 126 17.43 6.54 22.44
CA ALA A 126 15.99 6.70 22.25
C ALA A 126 15.55 6.29 20.83
N SER A 127 14.32 5.79 20.69
CA SER A 127 13.70 5.32 19.45
C SER A 127 13.26 6.46 18.52
N ARG A 128 14.19 7.37 18.20
CA ARG A 128 14.01 8.43 17.21
C ARG A 128 15.28 8.61 16.38
N THR A 129 15.13 8.95 15.12
CA THR A 129 16.27 9.22 14.22
C THR A 129 16.75 10.68 14.29
N ASP A 130 17.91 10.96 13.70
CA ASP A 130 18.40 12.31 13.41
C ASP A 130 17.41 13.03 12.50
N PRO A 131 16.69 14.08 12.98
CA PRO A 131 15.68 14.77 12.20
C PRO A 131 16.25 15.53 10.99
N GLN A 132 17.57 15.71 10.91
CA GLN A 132 18.24 16.24 9.72
C GLN A 132 18.48 15.17 8.64
N LYS A 133 18.40 13.90 9.00
CA LYS A 133 18.47 12.75 8.08
C LYS A 133 17.08 12.25 7.75
N PHE A 134 16.36 11.79 8.77
CA PHE A 134 15.04 11.18 8.67
C PHE A 134 14.19 11.62 9.87
N LYS A 135 12.92 11.95 9.65
CA LYS A 135 11.99 12.34 10.71
C LYS A 135 11.17 11.14 11.17
N ILE A 136 11.82 10.11 11.69
CA ILE A 136 11.18 8.87 12.15
C ILE A 136 11.22 8.82 13.67
N VAL A 137 10.08 8.52 14.27
CA VAL A 137 9.91 8.41 15.72
C VAL A 137 9.07 7.16 16.01
N VAL A 138 9.51 6.30 16.93
CA VAL A 138 8.73 5.13 17.36
C VAL A 138 8.30 5.33 18.80
N THR A 139 7.00 5.23 19.07
CA THR A 139 6.39 5.58 20.37
C THR A 139 5.34 4.57 20.81
N SER A 140 5.01 4.61 22.10
CA SER A 140 3.75 4.06 22.61
C SER A 140 2.55 4.91 22.18
N ASP A 141 1.33 4.47 22.53
CA ASP A 141 0.09 5.24 22.35
C ASP A 141 0.09 6.62 23.04
N ASN A 142 0.86 6.76 24.13
CA ASN A 142 0.97 8.01 24.87
C ASN A 142 2.08 8.91 24.31
N VAL A 143 2.61 8.60 23.12
CA VAL A 143 3.70 9.33 22.45
C VAL A 143 5.00 9.31 23.26
N GLU A 144 5.21 8.24 24.04
CA GLU A 144 6.44 8.05 24.81
C GLU A 144 7.47 7.28 23.99
N LEU A 145 8.72 7.76 23.99
CA LEU A 145 9.82 7.08 23.30
C LEU A 145 10.30 5.85 24.08
N TYR A 146 10.61 4.79 23.34
CA TYR A 146 11.38 3.68 23.87
C TYR A 146 12.82 4.11 24.05
N SER A 147 13.33 4.02 25.28
CA SER A 147 14.69 4.42 25.58
C SER A 147 15.35 3.50 26.59
N ARG A 148 16.68 3.39 26.52
CA ARG A 148 17.46 2.58 27.46
C ARG A 148 18.72 3.32 27.92
N PRO A 149 18.92 3.45 29.25
CA PRO A 149 20.17 3.97 29.78
C PRO A 149 21.30 2.93 29.63
N GLY A 150 22.51 3.42 29.40
CA GLY A 150 23.74 2.65 29.45
C GLY A 150 24.44 2.81 30.80
N ASP A 151 25.65 2.26 30.90
CA ASP A 151 26.41 2.31 32.16
C ASP A 151 26.85 3.74 32.49
N PRO A 152 26.63 4.21 33.74
CA PRO A 152 27.04 5.52 34.18
C PRO A 152 28.57 5.66 34.23
N PHE A 153 29.03 6.91 34.19
CA PHE A 153 30.44 7.25 34.24
C PHE A 153 30.68 8.65 34.79
N ASP A 154 31.89 8.85 35.32
CA ASP A 154 32.29 10.14 35.88
C ASP A 154 32.83 11.07 34.78
N ALA A 155 32.13 12.19 34.56
CA ALA A 155 32.53 13.25 33.64
C ALA A 155 33.33 14.38 34.33
N SER A 156 33.93 14.13 35.51
CA SER A 156 34.71 15.12 36.24
C SER A 156 36.10 15.41 35.65
N LYS A 157 36.58 14.56 34.73
CA LYS A 157 37.91 14.68 34.12
C LYS A 157 37.86 14.36 32.63
N PRO A 158 38.61 15.10 31.78
CA PRO A 158 38.78 14.76 30.37
C PRO A 158 39.24 13.31 30.18
N GLY A 159 38.77 12.68 29.11
CA GLY A 159 39.05 11.28 28.82
C GLY A 159 38.06 10.68 27.83
N VAL A 160 38.44 9.54 27.24
CA VAL A 160 37.59 8.80 26.30
C VAL A 160 36.82 7.70 27.04
N ASN A 161 35.51 7.81 27.03
CA ASN A 161 34.58 6.89 27.69
C ASN A 161 33.86 6.05 26.63
N LYS A 162 34.36 4.83 26.39
CA LYS A 162 33.70 3.89 25.48
C LYS A 162 32.45 3.29 26.13
N ARG A 163 31.29 3.42 25.49
CA ARG A 163 29.99 2.94 25.99
C ARG A 163 29.21 2.28 24.85
N ASP A 164 29.36 0.97 24.71
CA ASP A 164 28.59 0.16 23.75
C ASP A 164 27.21 -0.19 24.34
N PHE A 165 26.19 -0.27 23.48
CA PHE A 165 24.79 -0.48 23.84
C PHE A 165 24.19 -1.65 23.07
N PRO A 166 24.35 -2.89 23.57
CA PRO A 166 23.59 -4.01 23.06
C PRO A 166 22.18 -3.97 23.63
N LEU A 167 21.21 -3.46 22.86
CA LEU A 167 19.80 -3.50 23.21
C LEU A 167 19.32 -4.95 23.20
N PRO A 168 18.72 -5.43 24.29
CA PRO A 168 18.39 -6.83 24.41
C PRO A 168 17.07 -7.09 23.67
N LEU A 169 16.82 -8.36 23.36
CA LEU A 169 15.53 -8.75 22.81
C LEU A 169 14.39 -8.43 23.80
N MET A 170 14.57 -8.88 25.04
CA MET A 170 13.62 -8.68 26.12
C MET A 170 14.24 -7.83 27.25
N VAL A 171 13.44 -6.96 27.84
CA VAL A 171 13.74 -6.32 29.13
C VAL A 171 12.74 -6.81 30.17
N GLN A 172 13.21 -7.00 31.41
CA GLN A 172 12.33 -7.31 32.53
C GLN A 172 11.83 -6.02 33.14
N LEU A 173 10.52 -5.80 33.09
CA LEU A 173 9.86 -4.69 33.75
C LEU A 173 9.57 -5.02 35.22
N SER A 174 9.32 -3.97 36.02
CA SER A 174 8.85 -4.14 37.39
C SER A 174 7.57 -4.99 37.41
N GLY A 175 7.54 -6.00 38.29
CA GLY A 175 6.44 -6.97 38.35
C GLY A 175 6.68 -8.28 37.57
N GLY A 176 7.85 -8.46 36.95
CA GLY A 176 8.24 -9.73 36.31
C GLY A 176 7.71 -9.92 34.88
N VAL A 177 7.24 -8.84 34.25
CA VAL A 177 6.78 -8.84 32.87
C VAL A 177 7.98 -8.68 31.94
N ALA A 178 8.17 -9.64 31.04
CA ALA A 178 9.15 -9.53 29.96
C ALA A 178 8.57 -8.67 28.83
N TYR A 179 9.32 -7.68 28.34
CA TYR A 179 8.90 -6.75 27.30
C TYR A 179 9.84 -6.80 26.09
N PRO A 180 9.35 -6.93 24.84
CA PRO A 180 10.16 -7.16 23.63
C PRO A 180 10.87 -5.90 23.11
N PHE A 181 11.68 -5.27 23.96
CA PHE A 181 12.26 -3.94 23.75
C PHE A 181 12.92 -3.69 22.39
N SER A 182 13.58 -4.69 21.79
CA SER A 182 14.21 -4.53 20.47
C SER A 182 13.21 -4.32 19.33
N GLY A 183 11.93 -4.64 19.53
CA GLY A 183 10.86 -4.41 18.55
C GLY A 183 10.77 -2.97 18.09
N ALA A 184 10.77 -2.02 19.03
CA ALA A 184 10.77 -0.59 18.71
C ALA A 184 11.95 -0.16 17.81
N PHE A 185 13.11 -0.80 17.99
CA PHE A 185 14.30 -0.50 17.19
C PHE A 185 14.32 -1.28 15.86
N ASN A 186 13.67 -2.44 15.75
CA ASN A 186 13.43 -3.09 14.47
C ASN A 186 12.47 -2.24 13.62
N ILE A 187 11.35 -1.78 14.17
CA ILE A 187 10.42 -0.87 13.49
C ILE A 187 11.17 0.37 12.98
N MET A 188 11.92 1.05 13.85
CA MET A 188 12.70 2.22 13.45
C MET A 188 13.72 1.91 12.34
N ASP A 189 14.37 0.74 12.41
CA ASP A 189 15.33 0.30 11.40
C ASP A 189 14.67 0.00 10.05
N VAL A 190 13.52 -0.67 10.04
CA VAL A 190 12.77 -0.95 8.81
C VAL A 190 12.29 0.33 8.15
N LEU A 191 11.71 1.26 8.92
CA LEU A 191 11.30 2.58 8.41
C LEU A 191 12.52 3.39 7.91
N THR A 192 13.68 3.25 8.55
CA THR A 192 14.93 3.86 8.08
C THR A 192 15.36 3.27 6.73
N THR A 193 15.22 1.97 6.52
CA THR A 193 15.46 1.33 5.21
C THR A 193 14.55 1.93 4.13
N GLY A 194 13.26 2.07 4.44
CA GLY A 194 12.30 2.72 3.55
C GLY A 194 12.72 4.16 3.21
N ALA A 195 13.13 4.95 4.21
CA ALA A 195 13.55 6.34 4.01
C ALA A 195 14.85 6.47 3.21
N GLU A 196 15.82 5.55 3.38
CA GLU A 196 17.01 5.49 2.53
C GLU A 196 16.63 5.18 1.06
N LYS A 197 15.69 4.26 0.83
CA LYS A 197 15.17 4.00 -0.53
C LYS A 197 14.43 5.22 -1.09
N ALA A 198 13.65 5.92 -0.26
CA ALA A 198 12.98 7.16 -0.66
C ALA A 198 13.98 8.22 -1.15
N VAL A 199 15.08 8.42 -0.43
CA VAL A 199 16.16 9.33 -0.87
C VAL A 199 16.76 8.87 -2.19
N ALA A 200 16.99 7.56 -2.36
CA ALA A 200 17.53 7.01 -3.60
C ALA A 200 16.59 7.24 -4.81
N LEU A 201 15.28 7.14 -4.62
CA LEU A 201 14.28 7.31 -5.70
C LEU A 201 13.96 8.78 -5.99
N THR A 202 13.86 9.60 -4.95
CA THR A 202 13.34 10.98 -5.07
C THR A 202 14.43 12.06 -5.04
N GLY A 203 15.64 11.71 -4.58
CA GLY A 203 16.72 12.65 -4.30
C GLY A 203 16.60 13.38 -2.95
N GLN A 204 15.53 13.14 -2.18
CA GLN A 204 15.29 13.80 -0.88
C GLN A 204 14.58 12.87 0.12
N ALA A 205 14.69 13.19 1.41
CA ALA A 205 13.91 12.49 2.43
C ALA A 205 12.47 13.05 2.46
N PRO A 206 11.46 12.27 2.87
CA PRO A 206 10.13 12.78 3.20
C PRO A 206 10.23 13.98 4.16
N ALA A 207 9.43 15.03 3.92
CA ALA A 207 9.46 16.23 4.73
C ALA A 207 8.60 16.08 5.99
N GLU A 208 7.60 15.22 5.90
CA GLU A 208 6.62 14.83 6.90
C GLU A 208 7.29 14.01 8.02
N GLN A 209 6.82 14.17 9.25
CA GLN A 209 7.27 13.32 10.36
C GLN A 209 6.45 12.03 10.38
N LEU A 210 7.14 10.89 10.51
CA LEU A 210 6.52 9.57 10.59
C LEU A 210 6.62 9.00 12.01
N TYR A 211 5.46 8.72 12.62
CA TYR A 211 5.34 8.05 13.90
C TYR A 211 5.03 6.56 13.73
N GLY A 212 5.91 5.67 14.18
CA GLY A 212 5.58 4.26 14.39
C GLY A 212 4.97 4.09 15.78
N VAL A 213 3.65 3.99 15.88
CA VAL A 213 2.93 3.81 17.14
C VAL A 213 2.80 2.31 17.40
N TRP A 214 3.62 1.78 18.32
CA TRP A 214 3.72 0.35 18.56
C TRP A 214 2.92 -0.09 19.80
N ARG A 215 2.11 -1.13 19.61
CA ARG A 215 1.23 -1.73 20.62
C ARG A 215 1.54 -3.22 20.78
N PRO A 216 2.61 -3.58 21.51
CA PRO A 216 2.94 -4.99 21.70
C PRO A 216 1.91 -5.67 22.60
N GLY A 217 1.49 -6.87 22.20
CA GLY A 217 0.53 -7.72 22.90
C GLY A 217 -0.95 -7.41 22.62
N THR A 218 -1.26 -6.49 21.71
CA THR A 218 -2.67 -6.19 21.33
C THR A 218 -3.10 -7.04 20.16
N PHE A 219 -4.27 -7.66 20.26
CA PHE A 219 -4.81 -8.53 19.22
C PHE A 219 -6.00 -7.90 18.51
N PHE A 220 -6.19 -8.24 17.23
CA PHE A 220 -7.33 -7.78 16.45
C PHE A 220 -8.68 -8.21 17.08
N GLY A 221 -9.50 -7.24 17.48
CA GLY A 221 -10.84 -7.50 18.03
C GLY A 221 -11.07 -7.03 19.48
N ASP A 222 -10.04 -6.51 20.15
CA ASP A 222 -10.17 -5.82 21.45
C ASP A 222 -10.62 -4.34 21.33
N GLY A 223 -11.13 -3.96 20.16
CA GLY A 223 -11.39 -2.57 19.79
C GLY A 223 -10.22 -1.87 19.08
N THR A 224 -9.10 -2.58 18.88
CA THR A 224 -8.02 -2.14 17.99
C THR A 224 -8.25 -2.57 16.53
N PHE A 225 -7.73 -1.76 15.62
CA PHE A 225 -7.52 -2.13 14.22
C PHE A 225 -6.14 -2.83 14.13
N GLY A 226 -5.92 -3.65 13.09
CA GLY A 226 -4.61 -4.27 12.82
C GLY A 226 -3.54 -3.22 12.50
N THR A 227 -2.43 -3.61 11.88
CA THR A 227 -1.45 -2.62 11.40
C THR A 227 -2.07 -1.72 10.32
N TYR A 228 -1.84 -0.40 10.37
CA TYR A 228 -2.37 0.55 9.38
C TYR A 228 -1.63 1.90 9.36
N PHE A 229 -1.66 2.55 8.20
CA PHE A 229 -1.20 3.92 7.98
C PHE A 229 -2.32 4.97 8.14
N GLY A 230 -1.96 6.14 8.67
CA GLY A 230 -2.78 7.35 8.64
C GLY A 230 -1.93 8.61 8.44
N GLY A 231 -2.47 9.59 7.72
CA GLY A 231 -1.85 10.90 7.51
C GLY A 231 -2.76 12.03 7.98
N ASP A 232 -2.19 13.05 8.61
CA ASP A 232 -2.89 14.28 8.99
C ASP A 232 -2.36 15.46 8.18
N GLU A 233 -3.11 15.85 7.15
CA GLU A 233 -2.76 16.98 6.27
C GLU A 233 -2.71 18.33 7.00
N GLN A 234 -3.37 18.46 8.16
CA GLN A 234 -3.38 19.73 8.91
C GLN A 234 -2.09 19.94 9.69
N THR A 235 -1.51 18.86 10.22
CA THR A 235 -0.26 18.90 10.98
C THR A 235 0.96 18.57 10.12
N GLY A 236 0.76 17.88 8.99
CA GLY A 236 1.84 17.33 8.18
C GLY A 236 2.49 16.09 8.81
N ASP A 237 1.87 15.54 9.86
CA ASP A 237 2.32 14.33 10.54
C ASP A 237 1.67 13.10 9.90
N ALA A 238 2.41 12.00 9.88
CA ALA A 238 1.95 10.70 9.43
C ALA A 238 2.26 9.65 10.49
N PHE A 239 1.45 8.61 10.57
CA PHE A 239 1.62 7.55 11.56
C PHE A 239 1.34 6.18 10.95
N ILE A 240 2.06 5.19 11.46
CA ILE A 240 1.81 3.77 11.25
C ILE A 240 1.52 3.20 12.63
N VAL A 241 0.32 2.66 12.83
CA VAL A 241 0.00 1.91 14.03
C VAL A 241 0.38 0.46 13.79
N LEU A 242 1.12 -0.13 14.73
CA LEU A 242 1.54 -1.53 14.69
C LEU A 242 0.95 -2.26 15.89
N SER A 243 0.11 -3.26 15.63
CA SER A 243 -0.69 -3.95 16.63
C SER A 243 -0.51 -5.47 16.50
N GLY A 244 0.38 -6.05 17.31
CA GLY A 244 0.67 -7.48 17.27
C GLY A 244 0.56 -8.15 18.63
N GLY A 245 -0.05 -9.33 18.69
CA GLY A 245 -0.12 -10.21 19.85
C GLY A 245 -1.42 -11.02 19.87
N ASP A 246 -1.57 -11.90 20.87
CA ASP A 246 -2.79 -12.70 21.08
C ASP A 246 -3.58 -12.33 22.36
N GLY A 247 -3.24 -11.20 22.99
CA GLY A 247 -3.82 -10.76 24.26
C GLY A 247 -3.27 -11.51 25.50
N GLY A 248 -2.36 -12.46 25.32
CA GLY A 248 -1.70 -13.22 26.38
C GLY A 248 -0.40 -12.60 26.92
N GLY A 249 0.04 -11.47 26.37
CA GLY A 249 1.28 -10.77 26.73
C GLY A 249 2.04 -10.27 25.51
N PRO A 250 3.05 -9.40 25.71
CA PRO A 250 3.73 -8.72 24.60
C PRO A 250 4.66 -9.61 23.77
N ASP A 251 4.96 -10.84 24.20
CA ASP A 251 5.76 -11.82 23.44
C ASP A 251 4.95 -13.06 23.01
N ASN A 252 3.62 -13.00 23.13
CA ASN A 252 2.73 -14.09 22.77
C ASN A 252 1.95 -13.76 21.49
N GLY A 253 1.97 -14.71 20.55
CA GLY A 253 1.16 -14.64 19.33
C GLY A 253 1.87 -13.88 18.20
N ASP A 254 1.15 -12.91 17.65
CA ASP A 254 1.56 -12.10 16.50
C ASP A 254 2.67 -11.09 16.83
N HIS A 255 3.59 -10.87 15.89
CA HIS A 255 4.85 -10.17 16.09
C HIS A 255 5.08 -9.07 15.03
N ASP A 256 4.09 -8.19 14.87
CA ASP A 256 4.10 -7.05 13.93
C ASP A 256 5.38 -6.21 13.97
N GLU A 257 6.06 -6.09 15.12
CA GLU A 257 7.33 -5.37 15.19
C GLU A 257 8.48 -5.99 14.38
N TYR A 258 8.33 -7.24 13.97
CA TYR A 258 9.29 -8.01 13.15
C TYR A 258 8.77 -8.32 11.75
N ASP A 259 7.55 -7.88 11.42
CA ASP A 259 6.97 -7.99 10.09
C ASP A 259 7.45 -6.86 9.19
N ASP A 260 8.75 -6.91 8.85
CA ASP A 260 9.39 -5.92 7.97
C ASP A 260 8.56 -5.67 6.69
N ASP A 261 7.94 -6.73 6.15
CA ASP A 261 7.09 -6.69 4.96
C ASP A 261 5.85 -5.82 5.15
N VAL A 262 5.16 -5.96 6.28
CA VAL A 262 3.95 -5.19 6.64
C VAL A 262 4.33 -3.76 7.04
N ILE A 263 5.42 -3.58 7.80
CA ILE A 263 5.94 -2.25 8.13
C ILE A 263 6.28 -1.46 6.85
N LEU A 264 6.90 -2.11 5.87
CA LEU A 264 7.22 -1.47 4.59
C LEU A 264 6.00 -1.30 3.68
N HIS A 265 4.97 -2.14 3.81
CA HIS A 265 3.67 -1.92 3.15
C HIS A 265 3.08 -0.59 3.60
N GLU A 266 2.98 -0.38 4.92
CA GLU A 266 2.47 0.88 5.47
C GLU A 266 3.39 2.07 5.15
N PHE A 267 4.71 1.85 5.07
CA PHE A 267 5.64 2.84 4.55
C PHE A 267 5.38 3.18 3.07
N GLY A 268 4.87 2.23 2.27
CA GLY A 268 4.43 2.46 0.90
C GLY A 268 3.28 3.46 0.79
N HIS A 269 2.32 3.40 1.70
CA HIS A 269 1.29 4.44 1.82
C HIS A 269 1.89 5.79 2.26
N PHE A 270 2.82 5.79 3.21
CA PHE A 270 3.54 7.01 3.59
C PHE A 270 4.29 7.66 2.42
N MET A 271 4.92 6.86 1.55
CA MET A 271 5.57 7.33 0.34
C MET A 271 4.58 7.95 -0.66
N ALA A 272 3.40 7.33 -0.83
CA ALA A 272 2.34 7.90 -1.65
C ALA A 272 1.80 9.22 -1.07
N TYR A 273 1.61 9.29 0.25
CA TYR A 273 1.20 10.49 0.97
C TYR A 273 2.22 11.63 0.81
N SER A 274 3.51 11.34 0.96
CA SER A 274 4.58 12.36 0.99
C SER A 274 4.93 12.93 -0.39
N PHE A 275 4.87 12.10 -1.44
CA PHE A 275 5.41 12.48 -2.76
C PHE A 275 4.42 12.36 -3.91
N SER A 276 3.29 11.69 -3.72
CA SER A 276 2.29 11.44 -4.74
C SER A 276 0.95 12.09 -4.32
N LYS A 277 -0.16 11.52 -4.79
CA LYS A 277 -1.49 11.78 -4.23
C LYS A 277 -2.10 10.43 -3.82
N PRO A 278 -2.41 10.22 -2.52
CA PRO A 278 -3.01 8.97 -2.08
C PRO A 278 -4.40 8.77 -2.70
N ALA A 279 -4.77 7.53 -2.97
CA ALA A 279 -6.13 7.18 -3.34
C ALA A 279 -7.03 7.29 -2.08
N GLU A 280 -7.93 8.27 -2.06
CA GLU A 280 -8.62 8.76 -0.85
C GLU A 280 -9.73 7.86 -0.25
N ILE A 281 -9.60 6.53 -0.22
CA ILE A 281 -10.72 5.64 0.16
C ILE A 281 -10.44 4.74 1.35
N GLY A 282 -9.22 4.18 1.46
CA GLY A 282 -8.91 3.21 2.50
C GLY A 282 -10.03 2.16 2.70
N GLY A 283 -10.15 1.60 3.89
CA GLY A 283 -11.21 0.65 4.23
C GLY A 283 -10.75 -0.80 4.31
N ALA A 284 -11.70 -1.72 4.45
CA ALA A 284 -11.40 -3.15 4.56
C ALA A 284 -11.20 -3.77 3.16
N HIS A 285 -10.06 -4.42 2.97
CA HIS A 285 -9.69 -5.13 1.75
C HIS A 285 -9.12 -6.52 2.09
N TYR A 286 -8.98 -7.37 1.06
CA TYR A 286 -8.54 -8.74 1.21
C TYR A 286 -7.79 -9.20 -0.04
N LEU A 287 -6.76 -10.01 0.18
CA LEU A 287 -5.88 -10.45 -0.90
C LEU A 287 -6.57 -11.38 -1.90
N ASN A 288 -7.63 -12.06 -1.46
CA ASN A 288 -8.47 -12.90 -2.30
C ASN A 288 -9.75 -12.19 -2.75
N ASP A 289 -9.73 -10.86 -2.86
CA ASP A 289 -10.81 -10.06 -3.41
C ASP A 289 -10.34 -9.37 -4.70
N ASN A 290 -11.04 -9.67 -5.80
CA ASN A 290 -10.81 -9.07 -7.11
C ASN A 290 -11.96 -8.16 -7.56
N SER A 291 -12.73 -7.65 -6.61
CA SER A 291 -13.87 -6.78 -6.83
C SER A 291 -13.81 -5.50 -5.99
N GLN A 292 -12.61 -5.16 -5.51
CA GLN A 292 -12.36 -3.97 -4.72
C GLN A 292 -12.57 -2.71 -5.58
N ASP A 293 -12.79 -1.58 -4.91
CA ASP A 293 -12.66 -0.26 -5.51
C ASP A 293 -11.28 -0.14 -6.20
N ILE A 294 -11.24 0.28 -7.47
CA ILE A 294 -9.98 0.29 -8.25
C ILE A 294 -8.91 1.21 -7.66
N ARG A 295 -9.32 2.21 -6.88
CA ARG A 295 -8.42 3.15 -6.21
C ARG A 295 -7.88 2.52 -4.92
N LEU A 296 -8.70 1.71 -4.23
CA LEU A 296 -8.27 0.91 -3.09
C LEU A 296 -7.27 -0.17 -3.54
N ALA A 297 -7.64 -0.97 -4.56
CA ALA A 297 -6.76 -1.97 -5.14
C ALA A 297 -5.42 -1.36 -5.60
N TRP A 298 -5.47 -0.16 -6.19
CA TRP A 298 -4.27 0.59 -6.53
C TRP A 298 -3.42 0.97 -5.31
N SER A 299 -4.03 1.56 -4.28
CA SER A 299 -3.34 1.99 -3.05
C SER A 299 -2.62 0.83 -2.37
N GLU A 300 -3.32 -0.28 -2.18
CA GLU A 300 -2.81 -1.46 -1.49
C GLU A 300 -1.81 -2.24 -2.35
N GLY A 301 -2.08 -2.34 -3.65
CA GLY A 301 -1.15 -2.95 -4.60
C GLY A 301 0.16 -2.18 -4.72
N TRP A 302 0.11 -0.85 -4.71
CA TRP A 302 1.30 0.01 -4.65
C TRP A 302 2.11 -0.23 -3.38
N ALA A 303 1.46 -0.23 -2.22
CA ALA A 303 2.11 -0.44 -0.94
C ALA A 303 2.79 -1.82 -0.85
N THR A 304 2.08 -2.86 -1.29
CA THR A 304 2.59 -4.24 -1.37
C THR A 304 3.81 -4.33 -2.29
N PHE A 305 3.69 -3.79 -3.51
CA PHE A 305 4.78 -3.74 -4.48
C PHE A 305 6.02 -3.03 -3.92
N LEU A 306 5.83 -1.84 -3.32
CA LEU A 306 6.96 -1.06 -2.83
C LEU A 306 7.68 -1.77 -1.69
N SER A 307 6.94 -2.45 -0.80
CA SER A 307 7.53 -3.29 0.24
C SER A 307 8.44 -4.36 -0.36
N ALA A 308 7.95 -5.12 -1.33
CA ALA A 308 8.73 -6.11 -2.05
C ALA A 308 9.96 -5.49 -2.74
N ALA A 309 9.79 -4.35 -3.42
CA ALA A 309 10.86 -3.66 -4.15
C ALA A 309 11.95 -3.07 -3.25
N ILE A 310 11.62 -2.69 -2.01
CA ILE A 310 12.59 -2.24 -1.00
C ILE A 310 13.37 -3.44 -0.46
N ARG A 311 12.69 -4.56 -0.19
CA ARG A 311 13.31 -5.78 0.35
C ARG A 311 14.04 -6.62 -0.72
N GLU A 312 13.82 -6.32 -1.99
CA GLU A 312 14.32 -7.10 -3.14
C GLU A 312 13.84 -8.56 -3.05
N SER A 313 12.57 -8.75 -2.67
CA SER A 313 11.95 -10.06 -2.51
C SER A 313 10.46 -10.00 -2.86
N PRO A 314 9.96 -10.87 -3.75
CA PRO A 314 8.53 -10.92 -4.09
C PRO A 314 7.68 -11.61 -3.01
N VAL A 315 8.33 -12.27 -2.04
CA VAL A 315 7.63 -12.98 -0.99
C VAL A 315 7.29 -12.00 0.12
N MET A 316 5.99 -11.90 0.40
CA MET A 316 5.40 -11.16 1.49
C MET A 316 5.14 -12.13 2.66
N VAL A 317 5.51 -11.73 3.88
CA VAL A 317 5.31 -12.50 5.11
C VAL A 317 4.69 -11.60 6.17
N ASN A 318 3.58 -12.06 6.76
CA ASN A 318 3.01 -11.54 7.98
C ASN A 318 3.07 -12.65 9.03
N THR A 319 3.84 -12.44 10.09
CA THR A 319 3.91 -13.39 11.20
C THR A 319 2.56 -13.48 11.91
N TYR A 320 2.37 -14.53 12.69
CA TYR A 320 1.14 -14.72 13.49
C TYR A 320 1.43 -15.51 14.78
N ALA A 321 2.67 -15.92 14.96
CA ALA A 321 3.08 -16.87 15.97
C ALA A 321 4.47 -16.56 16.49
N GLY A 322 4.70 -16.94 17.74
CA GLY A 322 6.01 -16.80 18.38
C GLY A 322 7.09 -17.73 17.79
N ASP A 323 8.32 -17.56 18.27
CA ASP A 323 9.48 -18.38 17.90
C ASP A 323 9.16 -19.90 17.95
N PRO A 324 9.83 -20.73 17.12
CA PRO A 324 9.69 -22.18 17.17
C PRO A 324 9.95 -22.73 18.58
N GLY A 325 8.89 -23.10 19.28
CA GLY A 325 8.93 -23.68 20.62
C GLY A 325 7.92 -23.02 21.56
N SER A 326 7.41 -21.85 21.17
CA SER A 326 6.34 -21.15 21.87
C SER A 326 5.05 -21.98 21.88
N PRO A 327 4.26 -21.96 22.99
CA PRO A 327 3.00 -22.68 23.08
C PRO A 327 1.93 -22.21 22.06
N ASN A 328 2.06 -21.00 21.51
CA ASN A 328 1.13 -20.43 20.52
C ASN A 328 1.74 -20.48 19.12
N ARG A 329 1.91 -21.69 18.58
CA ARG A 329 2.31 -21.88 17.17
C ARG A 329 1.08 -21.82 16.26
N GLY A 330 0.88 -20.67 15.62
CA GLY A 330 0.07 -20.53 14.41
C GLY A 330 0.92 -20.56 13.15
N LEU A 331 0.30 -20.80 12.00
CA LEU A 331 0.98 -20.57 10.71
C LEU A 331 1.04 -19.06 10.48
N SER A 332 2.25 -18.55 10.20
CA SER A 332 2.38 -17.21 9.61
C SER A 332 1.81 -17.21 8.20
N TYR A 333 1.34 -16.05 7.76
CA TYR A 333 0.79 -15.85 6.45
C TYR A 333 1.91 -15.44 5.49
N ALA A 334 2.08 -16.15 4.38
CA ALA A 334 3.04 -15.75 3.36
C ALA A 334 2.49 -15.97 1.95
N PHE A 335 2.82 -15.09 1.03
CA PHE A 335 2.45 -15.17 -0.37
C PHE A 335 3.53 -14.57 -1.26
N ASP A 336 3.53 -14.96 -2.53
CA ASP A 336 4.44 -14.46 -3.54
C ASP A 336 3.66 -13.56 -4.50
N ILE A 337 4.18 -12.36 -4.81
CA ILE A 337 3.53 -11.43 -5.76
C ILE A 337 3.94 -11.64 -7.21
N GLU A 338 5.10 -12.25 -7.48
CA GLU A 338 5.59 -12.62 -8.82
C GLU A 338 4.69 -13.71 -9.41
N LYS A 339 4.50 -14.77 -8.61
CA LYS A 339 3.47 -15.77 -8.83
C LYS A 339 2.49 -15.65 -7.71
N PRO A 340 1.38 -14.88 -7.86
CA PRO A 340 0.29 -14.80 -6.89
C PRO A 340 -0.12 -16.19 -6.41
N TYR A 341 0.54 -16.68 -5.37
CA TYR A 341 0.47 -18.05 -4.90
C TYR A 341 0.89 -18.07 -3.44
N SER A 342 0.31 -19.00 -2.70
CA SER A 342 0.75 -19.28 -1.34
C SER A 342 0.78 -20.77 -1.10
N ALA A 343 1.99 -21.30 -0.89
CA ALA A 343 2.20 -22.67 -0.45
C ALA A 343 1.74 -22.92 1.00
N VAL A 344 1.61 -21.85 1.80
CA VAL A 344 1.34 -21.91 3.25
C VAL A 344 -0.16 -21.84 3.54
N LEU A 345 -0.98 -21.49 2.54
CA LEU A 345 -2.45 -21.43 2.61
C LEU A 345 -3.17 -22.76 2.35
N THR A 346 -2.51 -23.91 2.51
CA THR A 346 -3.16 -25.24 2.39
C THR A 346 -4.25 -25.39 3.46
N GLY A 347 -5.47 -24.93 3.17
CA GLY A 347 -6.62 -24.96 4.09
C GLY A 347 -7.52 -23.72 4.09
N ILE A 348 -7.15 -22.61 3.43
CA ILE A 348 -7.94 -21.36 3.45
C ILE A 348 -8.70 -21.09 2.13
N GLY A 349 -8.75 -22.09 1.25
CA GLY A 349 -9.88 -22.27 0.33
C GLY A 349 -9.82 -21.59 -1.02
N THR A 350 -8.73 -20.92 -1.43
CA THR A 350 -8.43 -20.73 -2.86
C THR A 350 -7.01 -20.24 -3.13
N PRO A 351 -6.36 -20.68 -4.22
CA PRO A 351 -5.08 -20.14 -4.66
C PRO A 351 -5.20 -18.64 -5.01
N LEU A 352 -4.23 -17.82 -4.60
CA LEU A 352 -4.21 -16.38 -4.94
C LEU A 352 -4.13 -16.15 -6.47
N GLU A 353 -3.70 -17.14 -7.25
CA GLU A 353 -3.62 -17.09 -8.71
C GLU A 353 -4.98 -16.82 -9.36
N ASP A 354 -6.07 -17.32 -8.76
CA ASP A 354 -7.43 -17.11 -9.27
C ASP A 354 -7.98 -15.71 -8.96
N TYR A 355 -7.50 -15.09 -7.87
CA TYR A 355 -8.02 -13.80 -7.34
C TYR A 355 -7.06 -12.63 -7.53
N GLY A 356 -5.79 -12.88 -7.84
CA GLY A 356 -4.83 -11.88 -8.29
C GLY A 356 -5.12 -11.51 -9.74
N THR A 357 -6.38 -11.17 -10.05
CA THR A 357 -6.86 -10.83 -11.39
C THR A 357 -7.63 -9.52 -11.38
N TYR A 358 -7.62 -8.81 -12.51
CA TYR A 358 -8.27 -7.50 -12.74
C TYR A 358 -7.68 -6.33 -11.96
N THR A 359 -7.92 -5.10 -12.46
CA THR A 359 -7.46 -3.87 -11.78
C THR A 359 -8.14 -3.60 -10.42
N THR A 360 -9.18 -4.38 -10.10
CA THR A 360 -9.95 -4.38 -8.85
C THR A 360 -9.36 -5.34 -7.80
N SER A 361 -8.14 -5.85 -8.00
CA SER A 361 -7.40 -6.71 -7.07
C SER A 361 -6.07 -6.07 -6.69
N GLU A 362 -5.82 -5.88 -5.40
CA GLU A 362 -4.54 -5.36 -4.89
C GLU A 362 -3.35 -6.25 -5.27
N ILE A 363 -3.56 -7.57 -5.27
CA ILE A 363 -2.54 -8.54 -5.64
C ILE A 363 -2.23 -8.48 -7.13
N ALA A 364 -3.25 -8.31 -7.98
CA ALA A 364 -3.04 -8.14 -9.42
C ALA A 364 -2.23 -6.88 -9.72
N VAL A 365 -2.56 -5.77 -9.06
CA VAL A 365 -1.81 -4.51 -9.20
C VAL A 365 -0.37 -4.68 -8.74
N ALA A 366 -0.14 -5.26 -7.55
CA ALA A 366 1.19 -5.50 -7.02
C ALA A 366 2.04 -6.38 -7.96
N ALA A 367 1.46 -7.46 -8.49
CA ALA A 367 2.10 -8.36 -9.43
C ALA A 367 2.51 -7.64 -10.72
N VAL A 368 1.59 -6.90 -11.36
CA VAL A 368 1.91 -6.16 -12.59
C VAL A 368 3.01 -5.12 -12.37
N LEU A 369 3.03 -4.43 -11.23
CA LEU A 369 4.10 -3.48 -10.90
C LEU A 369 5.44 -4.19 -10.63
N TRP A 370 5.39 -5.39 -10.05
CA TRP A 370 6.56 -6.21 -9.78
C TRP A 370 7.17 -6.78 -11.07
N ASP A 371 6.35 -7.27 -12.00
CA ASP A 371 6.78 -7.73 -13.32
C ASP A 371 7.51 -6.60 -14.10
N LEU A 372 7.05 -5.34 -13.96
CA LEU A 372 7.77 -4.18 -14.52
C LEU A 372 9.16 -3.94 -13.91
N LEU A 373 9.43 -4.47 -12.72
CA LEU A 373 10.66 -4.24 -11.96
C LEU A 373 11.74 -5.27 -12.25
N ASP A 374 11.44 -6.57 -12.19
CA ASP A 374 12.46 -7.61 -11.95
C ASP A 374 12.93 -8.35 -13.21
N GLY A 375 12.20 -8.28 -14.33
CA GLY A 375 12.62 -8.76 -15.64
C GLY A 375 12.97 -10.25 -15.70
N TYR A 376 12.59 -11.02 -14.68
CA TYR A 376 12.83 -12.44 -14.65
C TYR A 376 11.79 -13.11 -15.54
N GLY A 377 12.22 -13.48 -16.75
CA GLY A 377 11.33 -13.95 -17.82
C GLY A 377 10.53 -15.21 -17.47
N GLU A 378 9.38 -15.00 -16.85
CA GLU A 378 8.25 -15.91 -16.90
C GLU A 378 7.43 -15.58 -18.14
N GLY A 379 6.85 -16.58 -18.81
CA GLY A 379 6.27 -16.39 -20.15
C GLY A 379 5.24 -15.26 -20.20
N GLY A 380 5.62 -14.12 -20.79
CA GLY A 380 4.81 -12.90 -20.86
C GLY A 380 5.47 -11.66 -20.28
N ASP A 381 6.58 -11.83 -19.55
CA ASP A 381 7.32 -10.73 -18.96
C ASP A 381 8.30 -10.11 -19.97
N VAL A 382 7.99 -8.90 -20.43
CA VAL A 382 8.59 -8.28 -21.61
C VAL A 382 9.36 -6.99 -21.30
N SER A 383 9.44 -6.56 -20.04
CA SER A 383 10.14 -5.32 -19.67
C SER A 383 10.66 -5.26 -18.24
N ALA A 384 11.97 -5.04 -18.07
CA ALA A 384 12.60 -4.62 -16.82
C ALA A 384 12.77 -3.10 -16.80
N GLU A 385 11.70 -2.37 -16.51
CA GLU A 385 11.67 -0.90 -16.51
C GLU A 385 12.43 -0.31 -15.32
N GLY A 386 12.50 -1.06 -14.22
CA GLY A 386 13.19 -0.68 -12.99
C GLY A 386 12.40 0.30 -12.13
N LEU A 387 12.67 0.27 -10.81
CA LEU A 387 11.90 1.01 -9.81
C LEU A 387 11.87 2.52 -10.06
N GLN A 388 12.91 3.09 -10.67
CA GLN A 388 12.97 4.51 -10.97
C GLN A 388 11.90 4.94 -12.00
N ARG A 389 11.60 4.11 -13.01
CA ARG A 389 10.58 4.43 -14.02
C ARG A 389 9.17 4.35 -13.43
N VAL A 390 8.90 3.31 -12.63
CA VAL A 390 7.65 3.19 -11.87
C VAL A 390 7.48 4.41 -10.95
N TRP A 391 8.53 4.81 -10.24
CA TRP A 391 8.52 5.98 -9.38
C TRP A 391 8.26 7.31 -10.11
N GLN A 392 8.84 7.49 -11.31
CA GLN A 392 8.59 8.69 -12.13
C GLN A 392 7.10 8.87 -12.43
N ILE A 393 6.37 7.79 -12.70
CA ILE A 393 4.91 7.83 -12.89
C ILE A 393 4.20 8.16 -11.57
N MET A 394 4.55 7.45 -10.48
CA MET A 394 3.95 7.69 -9.17
C MET A 394 3.99 9.16 -8.75
N SER A 395 5.12 9.83 -8.96
CA SER A 395 5.28 11.24 -8.59
C SER A 395 4.39 12.19 -9.41
N ARG A 396 3.88 11.78 -10.58
CA ARG A 396 3.03 12.62 -11.44
C ARG A 396 1.61 12.79 -10.91
N PHE A 397 1.07 11.83 -10.15
CA PHE A 397 -0.29 11.94 -9.59
C PHE A 397 -0.51 13.20 -8.76
N ARG A 398 0.57 13.80 -8.23
CA ARG A 398 0.51 15.04 -7.45
C ARG A 398 0.22 16.29 -8.29
N THR A 399 0.58 16.28 -9.58
CA THR A 399 0.66 17.51 -10.39
C THR A 399 -0.14 17.47 -11.70
N VAL A 400 -0.56 16.27 -12.14
CA VAL A 400 -1.23 16.09 -13.43
C VAL A 400 -2.63 15.48 -13.20
N PRO A 401 -3.70 16.03 -13.82
CA PRO A 401 -5.02 15.40 -13.84
C PRO A 401 -5.07 14.13 -14.72
N PRO A 402 -5.89 13.12 -14.37
CA PRO A 402 -6.75 13.08 -13.20
C PRO A 402 -5.94 12.83 -11.92
N PRO A 403 -6.31 13.49 -10.80
CA PRO A 403 -5.53 13.46 -9.57
C PRO A 403 -5.86 12.21 -8.72
N THR A 404 -6.37 11.13 -9.29
CA THR A 404 -6.76 9.93 -8.55
C THR A 404 -5.88 8.78 -8.99
N GLY A 405 -5.13 8.18 -8.05
CA GLY A 405 -4.29 7.03 -8.33
C GLY A 405 -5.13 5.79 -8.62
N THR A 406 -4.93 5.22 -9.80
CA THR A 406 -5.49 3.95 -10.28
C THR A 406 -4.48 3.28 -11.21
N LEU A 407 -4.58 1.98 -11.46
CA LEU A 407 -3.72 1.36 -12.47
C LEU A 407 -4.01 1.90 -13.88
N GLU A 408 -5.25 2.31 -14.16
CA GLU A 408 -5.65 2.98 -15.40
C GLU A 408 -4.88 4.29 -15.64
N SER A 409 -4.82 5.15 -14.62
CA SER A 409 -4.11 6.43 -14.70
C SER A 409 -2.60 6.22 -14.72
N PHE A 410 -2.08 5.20 -14.03
CA PHE A 410 -0.69 4.75 -14.17
C PHE A 410 -0.39 4.33 -15.61
N ALA A 411 -1.23 3.50 -16.22
CA ALA A 411 -1.10 3.03 -17.60
C ALA A 411 -1.06 4.21 -18.60
N GLY A 412 -1.95 5.19 -18.43
CA GLY A 412 -1.95 6.42 -19.23
C GLY A 412 -0.63 7.18 -19.14
N TYR A 413 -0.15 7.46 -17.92
CA TYR A 413 1.13 8.15 -17.74
C TYR A 413 2.33 7.33 -18.21
N PHE A 414 2.28 6.01 -18.09
CA PHE A 414 3.31 5.12 -18.62
C PHE A 414 3.42 5.27 -20.14
N LYS A 415 2.28 5.26 -20.84
CA LYS A 415 2.21 5.50 -22.29
C LYS A 415 2.77 6.86 -22.68
N ASP A 416 2.37 7.91 -21.96
CA ASP A 416 2.79 9.29 -22.24
C ASP A 416 4.29 9.51 -22.04
N LEU A 417 4.88 8.86 -21.04
CA LEU A 417 6.29 9.02 -20.69
C LEU A 417 7.22 8.15 -21.53
N PHE A 418 6.84 6.90 -21.78
CA PHE A 418 7.75 5.89 -22.34
C PHE A 418 7.37 5.46 -23.76
N GLY A 419 6.24 5.94 -24.27
CA GLY A 419 5.81 5.73 -25.64
C GLY A 419 5.14 4.37 -25.89
N PRO A 420 4.64 4.16 -27.12
CA PRO A 420 3.75 3.05 -27.44
C PRO A 420 4.41 1.67 -27.37
N THR A 421 5.71 1.56 -27.63
CA THR A 421 6.42 0.26 -27.59
C THR A 421 6.54 -0.25 -26.15
N SER A 422 7.04 0.56 -25.22
CA SER A 422 7.08 0.18 -23.80
C SER A 422 5.68 -0.06 -23.27
N PHE A 423 4.70 0.77 -23.66
CA PHE A 423 3.31 0.56 -23.24
C PHE A 423 2.74 -0.78 -23.72
N SER A 424 3.06 -1.22 -24.95
CA SER A 424 2.63 -2.53 -25.45
C SER A 424 3.19 -3.68 -24.61
N ASN A 425 4.41 -3.54 -24.08
CA ASN A 425 5.00 -4.53 -23.19
C ASN A 425 4.26 -4.55 -21.85
N PHE A 426 4.06 -3.38 -21.23
CA PHE A 426 3.24 -3.24 -20.02
C PHE A 426 1.84 -3.83 -20.17
N ALA A 427 1.16 -3.52 -21.29
CA ALA A 427 -0.17 -4.06 -21.57
C ALA A 427 -0.16 -5.59 -21.71
N THR A 428 0.89 -6.16 -22.31
CA THR A 428 1.08 -7.62 -22.40
C THR A 428 1.26 -8.23 -21.01
N THR A 429 2.14 -7.67 -20.19
CA THR A 429 2.34 -8.07 -18.78
C THR A 429 1.03 -8.03 -18.00
N ALA A 430 0.26 -6.95 -18.14
CA ALA A 430 -1.04 -6.79 -17.48
C ALA A 430 -2.04 -7.93 -17.83
N THR A 431 -1.98 -8.49 -19.04
CA THR A 431 -2.86 -9.62 -19.43
C THR A 431 -2.60 -10.91 -18.64
N LEU A 432 -1.40 -11.10 -18.04
CA LEU A 432 -1.12 -12.23 -17.16
C LEU A 432 -2.04 -12.24 -15.93
N ARG A 433 -2.52 -11.06 -15.54
CA ARG A 433 -3.51 -10.85 -14.47
C ARG A 433 -4.89 -10.52 -15.00
N LYS A 434 -5.19 -10.83 -16.27
CA LYS A 434 -6.47 -10.51 -16.93
C LYS A 434 -6.81 -9.01 -16.93
N ILE A 435 -5.80 -8.15 -16.83
CA ILE A 435 -5.97 -6.70 -16.95
C ILE A 435 -5.85 -6.34 -18.42
N GLU A 436 -6.93 -5.82 -18.99
CA GLU A 436 -7.09 -5.60 -20.43
C GLU A 436 -6.83 -4.12 -20.77
N PHE A 437 -5.56 -3.73 -20.96
CA PHE A 437 -5.17 -2.43 -21.53
C PHE A 437 -4.88 -2.53 -23.04
N VAL A 438 -5.74 -3.30 -23.71
CA VAL A 438 -5.63 -3.60 -25.13
C VAL A 438 -7.00 -3.40 -25.76
N PRO A 439 -7.07 -3.02 -27.04
CA PRO A 439 -8.32 -3.06 -27.76
C PRO A 439 -8.77 -4.52 -27.93
N ASP A 440 -10.07 -4.76 -27.83
CA ASP A 440 -10.75 -5.98 -28.22
C ASP A 440 -10.76 -6.23 -29.75
N ALA A 441 -11.66 -7.10 -30.20
CA ALA A 441 -11.75 -7.50 -31.59
C ALA A 441 -12.43 -6.45 -32.50
N TYR A 442 -13.02 -5.40 -31.94
CA TYR A 442 -13.91 -4.46 -32.62
C TYR A 442 -13.33 -3.04 -32.80
N GLU A 443 -12.21 -2.70 -32.15
CA GLU A 443 -11.59 -1.36 -32.17
C GLU A 443 -10.55 -1.16 -33.30
N SER A 444 -10.27 -2.21 -34.09
CA SER A 444 -9.64 -2.03 -35.42
C SER A 444 -10.58 -1.34 -36.45
N ARG A 445 -11.78 -0.98 -35.95
CA ARG A 445 -12.98 -0.29 -36.46
C ARG A 445 -13.99 -1.16 -37.22
N PRO A 446 -14.89 -1.82 -36.47
CA PRO A 446 -16.30 -1.69 -36.80
C PRO A 446 -17.16 -1.01 -35.70
N ASP A 447 -16.88 -1.04 -34.41
CA ASP A 447 -17.83 -0.54 -33.39
C ASP A 447 -17.56 0.86 -32.77
N ASP A 448 -16.40 1.50 -32.94
CA ASP A 448 -16.23 2.94 -32.59
C ASP A 448 -17.21 3.89 -33.33
N VAL A 449 -17.70 3.41 -34.48
CA VAL A 449 -18.49 4.19 -35.44
C VAL A 449 -19.76 3.43 -35.76
N MET A 450 -20.91 3.99 -35.39
CA MET A 450 -22.23 3.37 -35.57
C MET A 450 -22.46 2.75 -36.95
N VAL A 451 -22.04 3.41 -38.04
CA VAL A 451 -22.32 2.92 -39.40
C VAL A 451 -21.49 1.70 -39.81
N SER A 452 -20.37 1.44 -39.14
CA SER A 452 -19.55 0.25 -39.36
C SER A 452 -19.85 -0.87 -38.37
N ALA A 453 -20.70 -0.62 -37.37
CA ALA A 453 -20.97 -1.54 -36.26
C ALA A 453 -21.30 -2.95 -36.76
N PRO A 454 -20.64 -3.99 -36.20
CA PRO A 454 -20.88 -5.35 -36.62
C PRO A 454 -22.30 -5.76 -36.20
N ASP A 455 -23.00 -6.46 -37.09
CA ASP A 455 -24.30 -7.06 -36.78
C ASP A 455 -24.06 -8.34 -35.98
N ALA A 456 -24.00 -8.19 -34.65
CA ALA A 456 -23.83 -9.31 -33.72
C ALA A 456 -25.13 -10.13 -33.56
N GLY A 457 -26.23 -9.68 -34.16
CA GLY A 457 -27.54 -10.31 -34.01
C GLY A 457 -27.96 -10.37 -32.55
N LEU A 458 -28.19 -11.59 -32.04
CA LEU A 458 -28.56 -11.88 -30.65
C LEU A 458 -27.48 -12.68 -29.91
N ALA A 459 -26.32 -12.89 -30.54
CA ALA A 459 -25.22 -13.59 -29.89
C ALA A 459 -24.59 -12.67 -28.83
N PRO A 460 -24.15 -13.21 -27.68
CA PRO A 460 -23.38 -12.43 -26.73
C PRO A 460 -22.03 -12.03 -27.32
N THR A 461 -21.62 -10.78 -27.12
CA THR A 461 -20.31 -10.25 -27.54
C THR A 461 -19.52 -9.78 -26.33
N CYS A 462 -18.20 -9.73 -26.45
CA CYS A 462 -17.29 -9.26 -25.40
C CYS A 462 -16.58 -8.02 -25.89
N HIS A 463 -16.53 -7.02 -25.03
CA HIS A 463 -15.96 -5.71 -25.34
C HIS A 463 -14.99 -5.25 -24.25
N THR A 464 -14.13 -4.30 -24.60
CA THR A 464 -13.29 -3.47 -23.72
C THR A 464 -13.60 -2.01 -23.98
N LEU A 465 -13.64 -1.18 -22.93
CA LEU A 465 -13.75 0.28 -23.08
C LEU A 465 -12.36 0.89 -23.23
N TYR A 466 -11.59 0.48 -24.25
CA TYR A 466 -10.20 0.87 -24.41
C TYR A 466 -9.90 1.38 -25.83
N PRO A 467 -9.29 2.59 -25.97
CA PRO A 467 -8.69 3.41 -24.92
C PRO A 467 -9.70 4.26 -24.16
N ALA A 468 -9.27 4.94 -23.09
CA ALA A 468 -10.12 5.87 -22.35
C ALA A 468 -10.92 6.81 -23.28
N GLY A 469 -12.24 6.83 -23.10
CA GLY A 469 -13.17 7.55 -23.97
C GLY A 469 -13.78 6.71 -25.08
N ASP A 470 -13.59 5.40 -25.04
CA ASP A 470 -14.12 4.45 -26.01
C ASP A 470 -15.65 4.47 -26.13
N VAL A 471 -16.14 4.07 -27.31
CA VAL A 471 -17.56 4.03 -27.62
C VAL A 471 -17.88 2.82 -28.49
N ASP A 472 -18.54 1.82 -27.91
CA ASP A 472 -18.90 0.60 -28.63
C ASP A 472 -20.31 0.70 -29.18
N TYR A 473 -20.48 0.46 -30.48
CA TYR A 473 -21.77 0.28 -31.14
C TYR A 473 -21.98 -1.18 -31.55
N VAL A 474 -22.97 -1.84 -30.95
CA VAL A 474 -23.39 -3.19 -31.36
C VAL A 474 -24.72 -3.13 -32.08
N LYS A 475 -24.73 -3.54 -33.36
CA LYS A 475 -25.94 -3.52 -34.19
C LYS A 475 -26.78 -4.78 -33.95
N PHE A 476 -28.10 -4.58 -33.86
CA PHE A 476 -29.10 -5.65 -33.86
C PHE A 476 -30.32 -5.24 -34.69
N THR A 477 -31.08 -6.22 -35.18
CA THR A 477 -32.25 -5.98 -36.02
C THR A 477 -33.50 -6.57 -35.38
N VAL A 478 -34.59 -5.78 -35.39
CA VAL A 478 -35.93 -6.21 -34.97
C VAL A 478 -36.76 -6.46 -36.23
N ASP A 479 -37.38 -7.63 -36.32
CA ASP A 479 -38.15 -8.12 -37.46
C ASP A 479 -39.63 -7.75 -37.39
N VAL A 480 -40.22 -7.85 -36.20
CA VAL A 480 -41.62 -7.51 -35.89
C VAL A 480 -41.68 -6.76 -34.57
N PRO A 481 -42.73 -5.94 -34.32
CA PRO A 481 -42.89 -5.24 -33.06
C PRO A 481 -42.75 -6.19 -31.86
N ARG A 482 -41.82 -5.90 -30.94
CA ARG A 482 -41.58 -6.70 -29.74
C ARG A 482 -40.86 -5.90 -28.66
N SER A 483 -40.98 -6.36 -27.42
CA SER A 483 -40.14 -5.85 -26.34
C SER A 483 -38.70 -6.37 -26.50
N VAL A 484 -37.73 -5.50 -26.32
CA VAL A 484 -36.29 -5.78 -26.46
C VAL A 484 -35.60 -5.43 -25.17
N LYS A 485 -34.78 -6.35 -24.67
CA LYS A 485 -33.88 -6.13 -23.54
C LYS A 485 -32.44 -6.13 -24.03
N VAL A 486 -31.69 -5.08 -23.70
CA VAL A 486 -30.24 -5.02 -23.92
C VAL A 486 -29.56 -4.82 -22.57
N GLU A 487 -28.54 -5.62 -22.30
CA GLU A 487 -27.88 -5.66 -21.01
C GLU A 487 -26.37 -5.87 -21.16
N THR A 488 -25.58 -5.18 -20.34
CA THR A 488 -24.17 -5.47 -20.12
C THR A 488 -24.04 -6.44 -18.94
N PHE A 489 -23.11 -7.39 -19.02
CA PHE A 489 -22.94 -8.46 -18.02
C PHE A 489 -21.47 -8.89 -17.91
N ASN A 490 -21.12 -9.66 -16.88
CA ASN A 490 -19.73 -10.13 -16.62
C ASN A 490 -18.70 -8.99 -16.72
N LEU A 491 -19.01 -7.87 -16.08
CA LEU A 491 -18.10 -6.74 -16.01
C LEU A 491 -16.78 -7.17 -15.31
N SER A 492 -15.67 -6.62 -15.77
CA SER A 492 -14.33 -6.85 -15.22
C SER A 492 -13.50 -5.58 -15.33
N ASN A 493 -12.31 -5.57 -14.68
CA ASN A 493 -11.41 -4.40 -14.71
C ASN A 493 -12.07 -3.08 -14.27
N GLY A 494 -13.06 -3.15 -13.37
CA GLY A 494 -13.74 -1.98 -12.83
C GLY A 494 -14.70 -1.32 -13.81
N ALA A 495 -15.16 -2.02 -14.85
CA ALA A 495 -16.06 -1.43 -15.85
C ALA A 495 -17.27 -0.76 -15.17
N ASP A 496 -17.58 0.45 -15.59
CA ASP A 496 -18.80 1.18 -15.24
C ASP A 496 -19.45 1.60 -16.57
N THR A 497 -20.54 0.92 -16.94
CA THR A 497 -21.10 0.98 -18.30
C THR A 497 -22.29 1.91 -18.36
N PHE A 498 -22.33 2.78 -19.37
CA PHE A 498 -23.49 3.55 -19.76
C PHE A 498 -24.01 3.06 -21.11
N LEU A 499 -25.26 2.64 -21.16
CA LEU A 499 -25.91 2.07 -22.34
C LEU A 499 -26.99 3.02 -22.88
N GLN A 500 -26.96 3.29 -24.17
CA GLN A 500 -28.02 3.96 -24.92
C GLN A 500 -28.45 3.12 -26.11
N ILE A 501 -29.74 3.15 -26.45
CA ILE A 501 -30.20 2.62 -27.74
C ILE A 501 -30.32 3.76 -28.74
N VAL A 502 -29.65 3.64 -29.88
CA VAL A 502 -29.75 4.58 -30.99
C VAL A 502 -30.36 3.91 -32.22
N ASN A 503 -31.09 4.70 -33.01
CA ASN A 503 -31.70 4.26 -34.26
C ASN A 503 -30.73 4.37 -35.44
N ALA A 504 -31.19 3.99 -36.65
CA ALA A 504 -30.42 4.10 -37.89
C ALA A 504 -29.91 5.51 -38.24
N THR A 505 -30.51 6.57 -37.67
CA THR A 505 -30.08 7.96 -37.89
C THR A 505 -29.09 8.45 -36.83
N GLY A 506 -28.71 7.60 -35.87
CA GLY A 506 -27.86 7.96 -34.73
C GLY A 506 -28.55 8.75 -33.63
N ALA A 507 -29.89 8.86 -33.67
CA ALA A 507 -30.64 9.51 -32.61
C ALA A 507 -30.95 8.49 -31.51
N VAL A 508 -30.80 8.91 -30.24
CA VAL A 508 -31.22 8.10 -29.08
C VAL A 508 -32.72 7.83 -29.19
N VAL A 509 -33.11 6.56 -29.07
CA VAL A 509 -34.51 6.14 -29.10
C VAL A 509 -35.23 6.74 -27.91
N VAL A 510 -36.44 7.26 -28.14
CA VAL A 510 -37.29 7.84 -27.11
C VAL A 510 -38.64 7.12 -27.11
N VAL A 511 -39.00 6.54 -25.97
CA VAL A 511 -40.30 5.88 -25.75
C VAL A 511 -41.05 6.69 -24.70
N SER A 512 -42.26 7.15 -25.03
CA SER A 512 -43.11 7.92 -24.10
C SER A 512 -42.38 9.09 -23.43
N THR A 513 -41.60 9.85 -24.22
CA THR A 513 -40.75 11.00 -23.79
C THR A 513 -39.50 10.67 -22.97
N VAL A 514 -39.24 9.38 -22.69
CA VAL A 514 -38.05 8.92 -21.96
C VAL A 514 -37.03 8.35 -22.94
N LYS A 515 -35.78 8.79 -22.84
CA LYS A 515 -34.68 8.20 -23.61
C LYS A 515 -34.44 6.76 -23.18
N VAL A 516 -34.22 5.87 -24.14
CA VAL A 516 -33.84 4.49 -23.86
C VAL A 516 -32.35 4.45 -23.55
N GLU A 517 -32.04 4.78 -22.30
CA GLU A 517 -30.69 4.78 -21.76
C GLU A 517 -30.69 4.30 -20.30
N ASN A 518 -29.58 3.72 -19.88
CA ASN A 518 -29.34 3.28 -18.52
C ASN A 518 -27.85 3.40 -18.20
N ASP A 519 -27.56 3.64 -16.94
CA ASP A 519 -26.21 3.81 -16.37
C ASP A 519 -26.03 2.81 -15.21
N ASP A 520 -27.13 2.57 -14.47
CA ASP A 520 -27.19 1.69 -13.32
C ASP A 520 -28.37 0.70 -13.46
N ALA A 521 -28.08 -0.58 -13.63
CA ALA A 521 -29.08 -1.65 -13.77
C ALA A 521 -29.62 -2.11 -12.42
N ALA A 522 -30.93 -2.23 -12.27
CA ALA A 522 -31.54 -2.63 -11.00
C ALA A 522 -31.34 -4.11 -10.59
N ILE A 523 -30.71 -4.96 -11.42
CA ILE A 523 -30.43 -6.37 -11.11
C ILE A 523 -29.05 -6.74 -11.70
N PRO A 524 -28.09 -7.21 -10.90
CA PRO A 524 -26.78 -7.61 -11.39
C PRO A 524 -26.88 -8.98 -12.06
N LYS A 525 -26.21 -9.18 -13.20
CA LYS A 525 -26.28 -10.44 -13.93
C LYS A 525 -24.90 -10.99 -14.26
N THR A 526 -24.61 -12.14 -13.68
CA THR A 526 -23.50 -12.98 -14.08
C THR A 526 -24.03 -14.05 -15.02
N VAL A 527 -23.42 -14.17 -16.19
CA VAL A 527 -23.93 -15.03 -17.26
C VAL A 527 -22.82 -15.97 -17.73
N GLN A 528 -22.99 -17.27 -17.46
CA GLN A 528 -22.05 -18.32 -17.87
C GLN A 528 -22.34 -18.76 -19.31
N LEU A 529 -21.97 -17.94 -20.29
CA LEU A 529 -22.19 -18.24 -21.71
C LEU A 529 -20.95 -18.77 -22.45
N GLY A 530 -19.82 -18.98 -21.76
CA GLY A 530 -18.59 -19.50 -22.35
C GLY A 530 -17.84 -18.53 -23.28
N VAL A 531 -18.50 -17.49 -23.78
CA VAL A 531 -17.93 -16.51 -24.73
C VAL A 531 -17.17 -15.38 -24.00
N CYS A 532 -17.64 -14.94 -22.82
CA CYS A 532 -17.04 -13.84 -22.04
C CYS A 532 -16.87 -14.23 -20.56
N ASN A 533 -16.30 -15.40 -20.25
CA ASN A 533 -16.33 -15.95 -18.90
C ASN A 533 -15.37 -15.22 -17.93
N ARG A 534 -15.74 -14.01 -17.54
CA ARG A 534 -15.01 -13.08 -16.65
C ARG A 534 -15.53 -13.12 -15.21
N ALA A 535 -16.52 -13.96 -14.94
CA ALA A 535 -17.23 -14.01 -13.67
C ALA A 535 -16.42 -14.60 -12.52
N VAL A 536 -16.47 -13.95 -11.35
CA VAL A 536 -16.10 -14.55 -10.06
C VAL A 536 -17.26 -14.34 -9.07
N PRO A 537 -17.78 -15.41 -8.43
CA PRO A 537 -18.79 -15.27 -7.39
C PRO A 537 -18.22 -14.58 -6.15
N LEU A 538 -18.95 -13.60 -5.58
CA LEU A 538 -18.50 -12.85 -4.41
C LEU A 538 -19.38 -13.08 -3.17
N PRO A 539 -18.81 -13.04 -1.95
CA PRO A 539 -19.58 -13.06 -0.72
C PRO A 539 -20.55 -11.88 -0.59
N ALA A 540 -21.71 -12.10 0.04
CA ALA A 540 -22.79 -11.11 0.15
C ALA A 540 -22.42 -9.80 0.88
N PHE A 541 -21.32 -9.77 1.64
CA PHE A 541 -20.84 -8.61 2.39
C PHE A 541 -20.36 -7.45 1.50
N TYR A 542 -19.93 -7.73 0.25
CA TYR A 542 -19.34 -6.72 -0.65
C TYR A 542 -20.38 -5.98 -1.52
N ARG A 543 -21.68 -6.19 -1.29
CA ARG A 543 -22.75 -5.65 -2.14
C ARG A 543 -22.85 -4.11 -2.14
N ASP A 544 -22.34 -3.46 -1.11
CA ASP A 544 -22.48 -2.00 -0.95
C ASP A 544 -21.37 -1.18 -1.61
N MET A 545 -20.26 -1.81 -2.05
CA MET A 545 -19.08 -1.13 -2.62
C MET A 545 -19.08 -1.00 -4.15
N GLY A 546 -20.19 -1.30 -4.84
CA GLY A 546 -20.20 -1.28 -6.31
C GLY A 546 -19.34 -2.43 -6.85
N VAL A 547 -19.84 -3.66 -6.69
CA VAL A 547 -19.19 -4.86 -7.23
C VAL A 547 -18.93 -4.67 -8.73
N ASN A 548 -17.79 -5.15 -9.23
CA ASN A 548 -17.39 -5.20 -10.66
C ASN A 548 -18.40 -5.93 -11.60
N ASN A 549 -19.63 -6.21 -11.16
CA ASN A 549 -20.77 -6.70 -11.93
C ASN A 549 -22.11 -6.39 -11.20
N GLY A 550 -22.10 -5.35 -10.36
CA GLY A 550 -23.18 -4.95 -9.45
C GLY A 550 -24.20 -4.03 -10.12
N GLU A 551 -25.31 -3.78 -9.42
CA GLU A 551 -26.41 -2.92 -9.89
C GLU A 551 -26.00 -1.48 -10.22
N ARG A 552 -24.84 -1.04 -9.73
CA ARG A 552 -24.32 0.32 -9.89
C ARG A 552 -23.26 0.48 -10.99
N LEU A 553 -22.93 -0.59 -11.69
CA LEU A 553 -21.88 -0.59 -12.74
C LEU A 553 -22.36 -1.18 -14.06
N ALA A 554 -23.24 -2.19 -13.99
CA ALA A 554 -23.86 -2.77 -15.17
C ALA A 554 -25.00 -1.89 -15.66
N SER A 555 -25.23 -1.89 -16.96
CA SER A 555 -26.34 -1.22 -17.62
C SER A 555 -27.38 -2.21 -18.16
N THR A 556 -28.67 -1.85 -18.09
CA THR A 556 -29.77 -2.62 -18.70
C THR A 556 -30.90 -1.69 -19.15
N VAL A 557 -31.34 -1.86 -20.39
CA VAL A 557 -32.51 -1.16 -20.95
C VAL A 557 -33.54 -2.17 -21.44
N VAL A 558 -34.82 -1.82 -21.29
CA VAL A 558 -35.96 -2.57 -21.84
C VAL A 558 -36.86 -1.58 -22.56
N PHE A 559 -37.22 -1.87 -23.81
CA PHE A 559 -38.07 -0.98 -24.61
C PHE A 559 -38.86 -1.75 -25.68
N ASP A 560 -40.00 -1.21 -26.10
CA ASP A 560 -40.78 -1.74 -27.20
C ASP A 560 -40.23 -1.23 -28.53
N ALA A 561 -39.71 -2.14 -29.36
CA ALA A 561 -39.07 -1.82 -30.62
C ALA A 561 -40.01 -2.07 -31.81
N GLN A 562 -39.96 -1.17 -32.79
CA GLN A 562 -40.56 -1.38 -34.12
C GLN A 562 -39.57 -2.07 -35.07
N PRO A 563 -40.02 -2.67 -36.18
CA PRO A 563 -39.12 -3.30 -37.15
C PRO A 563 -38.06 -2.33 -37.67
N GLY A 564 -36.80 -2.77 -37.68
CA GLY A 564 -35.67 -1.98 -38.15
C GLY A 564 -34.38 -2.25 -37.39
N PRO A 565 -33.27 -1.65 -37.86
CA PRO A 565 -31.99 -1.75 -37.20
C PRO A 565 -31.90 -0.76 -36.02
N TYR A 566 -31.31 -1.24 -34.94
CA TYR A 566 -30.94 -0.47 -33.75
C TYR A 566 -29.48 -0.74 -33.40
N TYR A 567 -28.90 0.13 -32.60
CA TYR A 567 -27.54 -0.03 -32.09
C TYR A 567 -27.55 0.19 -30.58
N ALA A 568 -26.95 -0.74 -29.86
CA ALA A 568 -26.56 -0.54 -28.49
C ALA A 568 -25.27 0.28 -28.50
N ARG A 569 -25.34 1.53 -28.04
CA ARG A 569 -24.19 2.40 -27.83
C ARG A 569 -23.77 2.27 -26.38
N VAL A 570 -22.57 1.76 -26.12
CA VAL A 570 -22.01 1.62 -24.78
C VAL A 570 -20.80 2.54 -24.65
N THR A 571 -20.70 3.22 -23.51
CA THR A 571 -19.51 4.00 -23.13
C THR A 571 -19.20 3.72 -21.66
N ALA A 572 -18.05 4.21 -21.18
CA ALA A 572 -17.87 4.40 -19.75
C ALA A 572 -18.96 5.34 -19.18
N SER A 573 -19.31 5.18 -17.90
CA SER A 573 -20.34 5.98 -17.23
C SER A 573 -20.09 7.49 -17.36
N LEU A 574 -21.16 8.23 -17.71
CA LEU A 574 -21.14 9.68 -17.88
C LEU A 574 -21.41 10.44 -16.58
N LYS A 575 -22.10 9.82 -15.62
CA LYS A 575 -22.10 10.30 -14.23
C LYS A 575 -20.74 9.86 -13.70
N GLY A 576 -19.72 10.72 -13.85
CA GLY A 576 -18.32 10.37 -13.65
C GLY A 576 -18.14 9.31 -12.57
N PRO A 577 -17.39 8.23 -12.87
CA PRO A 577 -17.63 6.86 -12.44
C PRO A 577 -18.07 6.80 -10.98
N SER A 578 -19.02 5.90 -10.66
CA SER A 578 -19.25 5.55 -9.26
C SER A 578 -17.88 5.43 -8.60
N ALA A 579 -17.64 6.17 -7.51
CA ALA A 579 -16.31 6.71 -7.27
C ALA A 579 -15.17 5.67 -7.34
N GLY A 580 -15.46 4.39 -7.04
CA GLY A 580 -14.55 3.24 -7.10
C GLY A 580 -14.46 2.43 -8.40
N ALA A 581 -15.02 2.90 -9.50
CA ALA A 581 -15.00 2.22 -10.79
C ALA A 581 -14.04 2.88 -11.78
N GLY A 582 -13.64 2.09 -12.77
CA GLY A 582 -12.75 2.45 -13.85
C GLY A 582 -13.47 2.96 -15.09
N THR A 583 -12.68 3.47 -16.01
CA THR A 583 -13.12 3.97 -17.32
C THR A 583 -12.69 3.08 -18.48
N MET A 584 -11.80 2.12 -18.22
CA MET A 584 -11.20 1.21 -19.19
C MET A 584 -11.44 -0.26 -18.84
N GLY A 585 -12.61 -0.55 -18.27
CA GLY A 585 -13.00 -1.91 -17.93
C GLY A 585 -13.53 -2.70 -19.14
N SER A 586 -13.88 -3.96 -18.88
CA SER A 586 -14.37 -4.88 -19.90
C SER A 586 -15.75 -5.41 -19.53
N TYR A 587 -16.56 -5.74 -20.54
CA TYR A 587 -17.93 -6.20 -20.32
C TYR A 587 -18.38 -7.16 -21.42
N GLY A 588 -19.44 -7.92 -21.17
CA GLY A 588 -20.19 -8.65 -22.19
C GLY A 588 -21.49 -7.91 -22.51
N LEU A 589 -21.99 -8.00 -23.75
CA LEU A 589 -23.28 -7.43 -24.16
C LEU A 589 -24.23 -8.53 -24.65
N LEU A 590 -25.48 -8.49 -24.20
CA LEU A 590 -26.53 -9.42 -24.62
C LEU A 590 -27.79 -8.66 -25.05
N VAL A 591 -28.29 -9.01 -26.24
CA VAL A 591 -29.59 -8.56 -26.75
C VAL A 591 -30.58 -9.72 -26.69
N THR A 592 -31.69 -9.52 -25.98
CA THR A 592 -32.79 -10.49 -25.88
C THR A 592 -34.05 -9.91 -26.50
N LEU A 593 -34.63 -10.64 -27.45
CA LEU A 593 -35.92 -10.31 -28.05
C LEU A 593 -37.03 -11.09 -27.32
N GLU A 594 -37.99 -10.37 -26.74
CA GLU A 594 -39.17 -10.99 -26.13
C GLU A 594 -40.18 -11.44 -27.21
N ALA A 595 -41.28 -12.07 -26.77
CA ALA A 595 -42.38 -12.44 -27.65
C ALA A 595 -42.95 -11.22 -28.41
N PRO A 596 -43.49 -11.42 -29.64
CA PRO A 596 -44.10 -10.33 -30.41
C PRO A 596 -45.17 -9.60 -29.60
N LEU A 597 -45.19 -8.27 -29.70
CA LEU A 597 -46.26 -7.45 -29.13
C LEU A 597 -47.56 -7.69 -29.93
N PRO A 598 -48.72 -7.71 -29.25
CA PRO A 598 -50.01 -7.96 -29.88
C PRO A 598 -50.45 -6.89 -30.88
#